data_AF-A0A0Q6T1F1-F1
#
_entry.id   AF-A0A0Q6T1F1-F1
#
_cell.length_a   1.000
_cell.length_b   1.000
_cell.length_c   1.000
_cell.angle_alpha   90.00
_cell.angle_beta   90.00
_cell.angle_gamma   90.00
#
_symmetry.space_group_name_H-M   'P 1'
#
loop_
_entity.id
_entity.type
_entity.pdbx_description
1 polymer ?
#
loop_
_entity_poly.entity_id
_entity_poly.type
_entity_poly.pdbx_seq_one_letter_code
_entity_poly.pdbx_strand_id
1 'polypeptide(L)'
;MKITFPLALLAAWPVAATAAPLVSNPLGACTQAITASWDISLASCNAGALQDFIFTPVSTGSGIYTIRNAQAGLCIAATGTGSGAFVELASCASSQAAQRFQTVALAGGSLVQVKLASANVCLTAPTQLNQVAFSVKTCNTGDANQAWRLSAPAPTPAPTPAPATVETSFTVSTAEIANPERGMYTWAADNVLLWTQANADSQFQAGYRVVYAPVRLDAYANTTLPASVLTQLSNAFAIARHAGLKLVPRFLYNYPENETEYQNVKDAPLARVLGHIDQLKPVLTANADVIAYLQAGFIGAWGEWHTSSNNLTAASPRTQIRDALLNALPADKFLQLRYPPYLMQWAAQVPSWRDGSAASRIGVHNDCFLASATDVGTYSEDAATRQSERNYTASLSHVAPFGAETCNPADEDGAVPRTGCTDILAEGKQFGLTYLNNDYYRDIFHIRWEQQGCMAEVNRSMGYRFEFSTLRHNDAVAAGQSGTLLLTVKNSGWARAFNPRAVQLLLKQKTTGAVVRIALPSVDPRGWLPNTTSTVSAGFTVPTGTPTGAYDVLLALPDGASSLSTDVRYSVRPANADNAAKAQAWDATLGAFRAGTTLTVR
;
A
#
# COMPACT_ATOMS: atom_id res chain seq x y z
N MET A 1 45.97 -41.55 -37.62
CA MET A 1 47.01 -41.24 -36.61
C MET A 1 46.29 -40.74 -35.37
N LYS A 2 46.01 -41.64 -34.40
CA LYS A 2 45.37 -41.30 -33.12
C LYS A 2 46.42 -40.59 -32.26
N ILE A 3 46.22 -39.30 -32.01
CA ILE A 3 47.01 -38.59 -31.00
C ILE A 3 46.25 -38.71 -29.68
N THR A 4 46.70 -39.65 -28.87
CA THR A 4 46.32 -39.83 -27.47
C THR A 4 46.95 -38.69 -26.68
N PHE A 5 46.16 -37.78 -26.09
CA PHE A 5 46.65 -36.88 -25.05
C PHE A 5 46.70 -37.67 -23.72
N PRO A 6 47.81 -37.61 -22.97
CA PRO A 6 47.90 -38.28 -21.68
C PRO A 6 46.99 -37.58 -20.66
N LEU A 7 46.39 -38.37 -19.76
CA LEU A 7 45.77 -37.89 -18.52
C LEU A 7 46.78 -36.96 -17.84
N ALA A 8 46.47 -35.66 -17.74
CA ALA A 8 47.26 -34.75 -16.95
C ALA A 8 47.19 -35.22 -15.49
N LEU A 9 48.32 -35.67 -14.95
CA LEU A 9 48.50 -35.88 -13.53
C LEU A 9 48.19 -34.55 -12.84
N LEU A 10 47.06 -34.46 -12.15
CA LEU A 10 46.74 -33.36 -11.25
C LEU A 10 47.76 -33.38 -10.11
N ALA A 11 48.81 -32.56 -10.22
CA ALA A 11 49.83 -32.44 -9.19
C ALA A 11 49.21 -31.90 -7.89
N ALA A 12 49.63 -32.46 -6.75
CA ALA A 12 49.24 -31.96 -5.44
C ALA A 12 49.74 -30.51 -5.25
N TRP A 13 48.88 -29.64 -4.72
CA TRP A 13 49.23 -28.25 -4.47
C TRP A 13 49.83 -28.09 -3.08
N PRO A 14 51.11 -27.67 -2.96
CA PRO A 14 51.73 -27.53 -1.64
C PRO A 14 51.01 -26.46 -0.82
N VAL A 15 50.60 -26.83 0.39
CA VAL A 15 49.96 -25.91 1.37
C VAL A 15 51.00 -25.50 2.40
N ALA A 16 51.09 -24.20 2.70
CA ALA A 16 51.92 -23.71 3.79
C ALA A 16 51.35 -24.18 5.15
N ALA A 17 52.23 -24.58 6.08
CA ALA A 17 51.85 -25.01 7.43
C ALA A 17 51.49 -23.81 8.34
N THR A 18 50.60 -22.94 7.87
CA THR A 18 50.09 -21.78 8.60
C THR A 18 48.64 -22.02 8.97
N ALA A 19 48.26 -21.62 10.18
CA ALA A 19 46.88 -21.63 10.61
C ALA A 19 46.05 -20.68 9.74
N ALA A 20 45.04 -21.21 9.04
CA ALA A 20 44.17 -20.45 8.17
C ALA A 20 42.78 -21.11 8.09
N PRO A 21 41.71 -20.35 7.78
CA PRO A 21 40.40 -20.94 7.64
C PRO A 21 40.27 -21.77 6.36
N LEU A 22 39.55 -22.87 6.49
CA LEU A 22 39.06 -23.67 5.37
C LEU A 22 37.67 -23.14 4.96
N VAL A 23 37.60 -22.38 3.88
CA VAL A 23 36.41 -21.62 3.48
C VAL A 23 35.67 -22.33 2.35
N SER A 24 34.38 -22.61 2.57
CA SER A 24 33.48 -23.20 1.57
C SER A 24 33.18 -22.18 0.47
N ASN A 25 33.41 -22.54 -0.80
CA ASN A 25 33.23 -21.62 -1.93
C ASN A 25 31.78 -21.18 -2.16
N PRO A 26 30.75 -22.05 -2.09
CA PRO A 26 29.35 -21.65 -2.34
C PRO A 26 28.81 -20.62 -1.34
N LEU A 27 29.20 -20.74 -0.06
CA LEU A 27 28.65 -19.89 1.01
C LEU A 27 29.61 -18.78 1.47
N GLY A 28 30.89 -18.82 1.08
CA GLY A 28 31.90 -17.94 1.65
C GLY A 28 32.08 -18.12 3.17
N ALA A 29 31.68 -19.27 3.69
CA ALA A 29 31.62 -19.58 5.12
C ALA A 29 32.86 -20.37 5.58
N CYS A 30 33.30 -20.13 6.80
CA CYS A 30 34.46 -20.79 7.38
C CYS A 30 34.05 -22.09 8.07
N THR A 31 34.87 -23.13 7.90
CA THR A 31 34.77 -24.34 8.72
C THR A 31 35.05 -23.96 10.17
N GLN A 32 34.23 -24.44 11.11
CA GLN A 32 34.38 -24.18 12.54
C GLN A 32 34.37 -25.49 13.31
N ALA A 33 35.35 -25.67 14.21
CA ALA A 33 35.38 -26.79 15.14
C ALA A 33 34.33 -26.62 16.25
N ILE A 34 33.54 -27.67 16.51
CA ILE A 34 32.57 -27.75 17.60
C ILE A 34 33.08 -28.76 18.63
N THR A 35 33.89 -28.27 19.58
CA THR A 35 34.61 -29.13 20.53
C THR A 35 33.72 -29.91 21.50
N ALA A 36 32.50 -29.42 21.77
CA ALA A 36 31.56 -30.07 22.68
C ALA A 36 30.97 -31.37 22.10
N SER A 37 30.76 -31.42 20.78
CA SER A 37 30.19 -32.59 20.09
C SER A 37 31.19 -33.32 19.20
N TRP A 38 32.43 -32.83 19.12
CA TRP A 38 33.48 -33.35 18.23
C TRP A 38 33.08 -33.29 16.75
N ASP A 39 32.33 -32.27 16.37
CA ASP A 39 31.89 -32.04 14.98
C ASP A 39 32.64 -30.87 14.33
N ILE A 40 32.41 -30.72 13.02
CA ILE A 40 32.68 -29.48 12.29
C ILE A 40 31.39 -28.91 11.70
N SER A 41 31.27 -27.58 11.68
CA SER A 41 30.15 -26.87 11.04
C SER A 41 30.64 -25.79 10.07
N LEU A 42 29.75 -25.26 9.23
CA LEU A 42 29.99 -24.01 8.51
C LEU A 42 29.43 -22.84 9.31
N ALA A 43 30.24 -21.81 9.54
CA ALA A 43 29.82 -20.59 10.21
C ALA A 43 30.31 -19.35 9.45
N SER A 44 29.71 -18.20 9.74
CA SER A 44 30.24 -16.92 9.26
C SER A 44 31.70 -16.77 9.70
N CYS A 45 32.57 -16.41 8.76
CA CYS A 45 33.99 -16.19 9.05
C CYS A 45 34.15 -15.06 10.07
N ASN A 46 34.82 -15.34 11.19
CA ASN A 46 34.98 -14.41 12.30
C ASN A 46 36.42 -14.26 12.81
N ALA A 47 37.40 -14.87 12.11
CA ALA A 47 38.81 -14.92 12.50
C ALA A 47 39.07 -15.48 13.91
N GLY A 48 38.13 -16.28 14.43
CA GLY A 48 38.28 -16.97 15.70
C GLY A 48 39.16 -18.22 15.55
N ALA A 49 39.93 -18.55 16.59
CA ALA A 49 40.87 -19.67 16.54
C ALA A 49 40.22 -21.07 16.39
N LEU A 50 38.92 -21.21 16.63
CA LEU A 50 38.14 -22.41 16.28
C LEU A 50 37.86 -22.55 14.77
N GLN A 51 38.09 -21.51 13.97
CA GLN A 51 37.99 -21.54 12.51
C GLN A 51 39.34 -21.73 11.82
N ASP A 52 40.43 -21.73 12.57
CA ASP A 52 41.77 -21.88 12.02
C ASP A 52 42.20 -23.35 11.96
N PHE A 53 42.54 -23.81 10.76
CA PHE A 53 43.03 -25.16 10.52
C PHE A 53 44.44 -25.14 9.95
N ILE A 54 45.24 -26.12 10.36
CA ILE A 54 46.65 -26.28 10.01
C ILE A 54 46.79 -27.58 9.22
N PHE A 55 47.25 -27.47 7.98
CA PHE A 55 47.61 -28.61 7.14
C PHE A 55 49.01 -29.07 7.53
N THR A 56 49.09 -30.21 8.20
CA THR A 56 50.36 -30.78 8.69
C THR A 56 50.76 -31.95 7.80
N PRO A 57 51.92 -31.90 7.10
CA PRO A 57 52.38 -33.02 6.29
C PRO A 57 52.52 -34.30 7.12
N VAL A 58 52.06 -35.44 6.60
CA VAL A 58 52.17 -36.73 7.31
C VAL A 58 53.61 -37.25 7.38
N SER A 59 54.49 -36.75 6.50
CA SER A 59 55.93 -36.95 6.53
C SER A 59 56.62 -35.78 5.80
N THR A 60 57.92 -35.59 6.06
CA THR A 60 58.73 -34.53 5.44
C THR A 60 58.65 -34.62 3.91
N GLY A 61 58.22 -33.54 3.26
CA GLY A 61 58.08 -33.47 1.79
C GLY A 61 56.80 -34.12 1.23
N SER A 62 55.89 -34.61 2.07
CA SER A 62 54.63 -35.19 1.61
C SER A 62 53.61 -34.13 1.19
N GLY A 63 52.93 -34.36 0.06
CA GLY A 63 51.72 -33.63 -0.36
C GLY A 63 50.42 -34.16 0.28
N ILE A 64 50.55 -34.98 1.32
CA ILE A 64 49.45 -35.54 2.11
C ILE A 64 49.50 -34.93 3.50
N TYR A 65 48.35 -34.48 3.99
CA TYR A 65 48.21 -33.68 5.19
C TYR A 65 47.19 -34.31 6.16
N THR A 66 47.44 -34.17 7.45
CA THR A 66 46.34 -34.09 8.43
C THR A 66 45.88 -32.64 8.54
N ILE A 67 44.58 -32.42 8.79
CA ILE A 67 43.99 -31.09 8.90
C ILE A 67 43.58 -30.88 10.35
N ARG A 68 44.42 -30.17 11.12
CA ARG A 68 44.26 -29.99 12.56
C ARG A 68 43.67 -28.62 12.88
N ASN A 69 42.64 -28.55 13.71
CA ASN A 69 42.19 -27.27 14.25
C ASN A 69 43.22 -26.70 15.24
N ALA A 70 43.59 -25.43 15.08
CA ALA A 70 44.66 -24.79 15.82
C ALA A 70 44.37 -24.72 17.33
N GLN A 71 43.13 -24.40 17.71
CA GLN A 71 42.71 -24.27 19.11
C GLN A 71 42.31 -25.60 19.75
N ALA A 72 41.46 -26.38 19.08
CA ALA A 72 40.95 -27.64 19.63
C ALA A 72 42.03 -28.74 19.66
N GLY A 73 43.04 -28.66 18.79
CA GLY A 73 44.07 -29.68 18.67
C GLY A 73 43.58 -30.99 18.03
N LEU A 74 42.32 -31.06 17.61
CA LEU A 74 41.70 -32.21 16.95
C LEU A 74 41.83 -32.11 15.42
N CYS A 75 41.87 -33.26 14.75
CA CYS A 75 41.97 -33.38 13.30
C CYS A 75 40.63 -33.71 12.67
N ILE A 76 40.39 -33.16 11.48
CA ILE A 76 39.28 -33.59 10.62
C ILE A 76 39.49 -35.06 10.27
N ALA A 77 38.46 -35.88 10.49
CA ALA A 77 38.45 -37.30 10.21
C ALA A 77 37.16 -37.68 9.50
N ALA A 78 37.26 -38.42 8.40
CA ALA A 78 36.09 -39.12 7.87
C ALA A 78 35.82 -40.37 8.71
N THR A 79 34.55 -40.69 8.97
CA THR A 79 34.17 -41.92 9.69
C THR A 79 34.40 -43.20 8.86
N GLY A 80 34.69 -43.03 7.56
CA GLY A 80 35.09 -44.07 6.62
C GLY A 80 35.68 -43.49 5.33
N THR A 81 36.23 -44.35 4.47
CA THR A 81 36.86 -43.93 3.19
C THR A 81 35.92 -44.02 1.98
N GLY A 82 34.68 -44.46 2.17
CA GLY A 82 33.64 -44.55 1.13
C GLY A 82 32.82 -43.27 0.99
N SER A 83 32.21 -43.08 -0.19
CA SER A 83 31.31 -41.95 -0.45
C SER A 83 30.07 -42.03 0.46
N GLY A 84 29.73 -40.94 1.13
CA GLY A 84 28.63 -40.83 2.09
C GLY A 84 29.05 -40.95 3.55
N ALA A 85 30.33 -41.25 3.84
CA ALA A 85 30.82 -41.23 5.21
C ALA A 85 30.80 -39.79 5.78
N PHE A 86 30.35 -39.67 7.03
CA PHE A 86 30.33 -38.42 7.77
C PHE A 86 31.75 -37.95 8.10
N VAL A 87 31.88 -36.65 8.37
CA VAL A 87 33.14 -36.05 8.77
C VAL A 87 32.99 -35.40 10.14
N GLU A 88 33.90 -35.75 11.04
CA GLU A 88 33.93 -35.33 12.44
C GLU A 88 35.34 -34.85 12.82
N LEU A 89 35.50 -34.43 14.07
CA LEU A 89 36.80 -34.20 14.69
C LEU A 89 37.23 -35.43 15.49
N ALA A 90 38.50 -35.79 15.40
CA ALA A 90 39.09 -36.87 16.18
C ALA A 90 40.51 -36.53 16.64
N SER A 91 41.05 -37.29 17.58
CA SER A 91 42.46 -37.21 17.94
C SER A 91 43.34 -37.38 16.70
N CYS A 92 44.32 -36.49 16.52
CA CYS A 92 45.19 -36.50 15.35
C CYS A 92 46.06 -37.76 15.30
N ALA A 93 45.95 -38.52 14.21
CA ALA A 93 46.71 -39.74 13.96
C ALA A 93 47.11 -39.83 12.48
N SER A 94 48.34 -39.42 12.15
CA SER A 94 48.84 -39.34 10.76
C SER A 94 48.92 -40.69 10.03
N SER A 95 48.89 -41.81 10.75
CA SER A 95 48.82 -43.16 10.20
C SER A 95 47.40 -43.54 9.72
N GLN A 96 46.35 -42.85 10.18
CA GLN A 96 44.96 -43.20 9.88
C GLN A 96 44.56 -42.73 8.48
N ALA A 97 44.18 -43.67 7.61
CA ALA A 97 43.81 -43.38 6.22
C ALA A 97 42.67 -42.37 6.08
N ALA A 98 41.77 -42.28 7.07
CA ALA A 98 40.63 -41.37 7.07
C ALA A 98 40.94 -39.93 7.53
N GLN A 99 42.17 -39.66 7.98
CA GLN A 99 42.67 -38.33 8.33
C GLN A 99 43.71 -37.81 7.33
N ARG A 100 44.01 -38.58 6.27
CA ARG A 100 45.05 -38.26 5.30
C ARG A 100 44.42 -37.63 4.06
N PHE A 101 44.55 -36.33 3.93
CA PHE A 101 43.99 -35.56 2.82
C PHE A 101 45.07 -35.02 1.89
N GLN A 102 44.75 -34.86 0.61
CA GLN A 102 45.55 -34.17 -0.38
C GLN A 102 44.72 -33.03 -0.97
N THR A 103 45.37 -31.94 -1.33
CA THR A 103 44.75 -30.79 -1.98
C THR A 103 44.93 -30.88 -3.49
N VAL A 104 43.84 -30.78 -4.23
CA VAL A 104 43.81 -30.85 -5.68
C VAL A 104 43.26 -29.53 -6.21
N ALA A 105 44.04 -28.76 -6.97
CA ALA A 105 43.53 -27.50 -7.49
C ALA A 105 42.47 -27.70 -8.57
N LEU A 106 41.51 -26.79 -8.55
CA LEU A 106 40.49 -26.64 -9.56
C LEU A 106 40.94 -25.64 -10.64
N ALA A 107 40.28 -25.69 -11.81
CA ALA A 107 40.53 -24.75 -12.89
C ALA A 107 40.35 -23.29 -12.40
N GLY A 108 41.30 -22.42 -12.73
CA GLY A 108 41.33 -21.02 -12.25
C GLY A 108 42.24 -20.75 -11.05
N GLY A 109 42.83 -21.78 -10.44
CA GLY A 109 43.97 -21.66 -9.52
C GLY A 109 43.70 -21.04 -8.13
N SER A 110 42.47 -20.59 -7.86
CA SER A 110 42.07 -19.98 -6.58
C SER A 110 41.27 -20.91 -5.64
N LEU A 111 40.90 -22.09 -6.13
CA LEU A 111 40.09 -23.08 -5.42
C LEU A 111 40.74 -24.46 -5.44
N VAL A 112 40.51 -25.24 -4.39
CA VAL A 112 40.99 -26.63 -4.26
C VAL A 112 39.86 -27.57 -3.86
N GLN A 113 39.99 -28.84 -4.21
CA GLN A 113 39.29 -29.94 -3.53
C GLN A 113 40.19 -30.51 -2.43
N VAL A 114 39.59 -30.90 -1.31
CA VAL A 114 40.27 -31.61 -0.22
C VAL A 114 39.88 -33.09 -0.32
N LYS A 115 40.78 -33.90 -0.89
CA LYS A 115 40.53 -35.30 -1.27
C LYS A 115 41.18 -36.26 -0.27
N LEU A 116 40.53 -37.36 0.10
CA LEU A 116 41.20 -38.42 0.87
C LEU A 116 42.32 -39.04 0.02
N ALA A 117 43.50 -39.24 0.61
CA ALA A 117 44.66 -39.81 -0.08
C ALA A 117 44.45 -41.29 -0.43
N SER A 118 43.61 -41.99 0.33
CA SER A 118 43.32 -43.42 0.20
C SER A 118 42.17 -43.76 -0.77
N ALA A 119 41.37 -42.78 -1.18
CA ALA A 119 40.15 -43.02 -1.97
C ALA A 119 39.80 -41.83 -2.87
N ASN A 120 39.00 -42.05 -3.92
CA ASN A 120 38.53 -40.97 -4.80
C ASN A 120 37.31 -40.22 -4.24
N VAL A 121 37.37 -39.80 -2.97
CA VAL A 121 36.32 -39.03 -2.30
C VAL A 121 36.87 -37.72 -1.73
N CYS A 122 36.05 -36.68 -1.77
CA CYS A 122 36.38 -35.31 -1.45
C CYS A 122 35.48 -34.81 -0.32
N LEU A 123 36.07 -34.04 0.59
CA LEU A 123 35.37 -33.30 1.63
C LEU A 123 34.31 -32.40 0.99
N THR A 124 33.07 -32.64 1.38
CA THR A 124 31.89 -31.98 0.85
C THR A 124 31.20 -31.23 1.98
N ALA A 125 31.04 -29.92 1.80
CA ALA A 125 30.41 -29.04 2.77
C ALA A 125 28.87 -29.20 2.77
N PRO A 126 28.18 -28.91 3.88
CA PRO A 126 26.73 -28.72 3.89
C PRO A 126 26.32 -27.46 3.10
N THR A 127 25.05 -27.37 2.74
CA THR A 127 24.51 -26.27 1.92
C THR A 127 23.99 -25.09 2.73
N GLN A 128 24.01 -25.15 4.06
CA GLN A 128 23.57 -24.09 4.97
C GLN A 128 24.56 -23.89 6.13
N LEU A 129 24.53 -22.68 6.71
CA LEU A 129 25.28 -22.37 7.93
C LEU A 129 24.75 -23.17 9.12
N ASN A 130 25.61 -23.39 10.11
CA ASN A 130 25.37 -24.06 11.38
C ASN A 130 24.93 -25.53 11.28
N GLN A 131 25.08 -26.15 10.10
CA GLN A 131 24.91 -27.59 9.94
C GLN A 131 26.23 -28.32 10.16
N VAL A 132 26.16 -29.46 10.87
CA VAL A 132 27.29 -30.38 11.10
C VAL A 132 27.36 -31.54 10.10
N ALA A 133 26.57 -31.47 9.02
CA ALA A 133 26.40 -32.54 8.03
C ALA A 133 27.52 -32.59 6.97
N PHE A 134 28.78 -32.47 7.38
CA PHE A 134 29.91 -32.67 6.47
C PHE A 134 30.03 -34.15 6.10
N SER A 135 30.45 -34.41 4.86
CA SER A 135 30.66 -35.78 4.38
C SER A 135 31.84 -35.83 3.42
N VAL A 136 32.34 -37.03 3.16
CA VAL A 136 33.17 -37.29 1.97
C VAL A 136 32.31 -37.92 0.88
N LYS A 137 32.37 -37.38 -0.34
CA LYS A 137 31.64 -37.92 -1.51
C LYS A 137 32.58 -38.11 -2.68
N THR A 138 32.22 -38.95 -3.65
CA THR A 138 33.02 -39.12 -4.88
C THR A 138 33.43 -37.76 -5.45
N CYS A 139 34.73 -37.56 -5.69
CA CYS A 139 35.25 -36.28 -6.14
C CYS A 139 34.65 -35.90 -7.50
N ASN A 140 34.05 -34.72 -7.56
CA ASN A 140 33.43 -34.13 -8.75
C ASN A 140 33.80 -32.65 -8.82
N THR A 141 34.56 -32.26 -9.85
CA THR A 141 35.01 -30.87 -10.03
C THR A 141 33.88 -29.90 -10.36
N GLY A 142 32.70 -30.40 -10.76
CA GLY A 142 31.47 -29.62 -10.94
C GLY A 142 30.62 -29.48 -9.67
N ASP A 143 30.95 -30.18 -8.58
CA ASP A 143 30.25 -30.02 -7.30
C ASP A 143 30.82 -28.82 -6.54
N ALA A 144 30.06 -27.73 -6.52
CA ALA A 144 30.48 -26.50 -5.86
C ALA A 144 30.73 -26.69 -4.35
N ASN A 145 30.07 -27.66 -3.70
CA ASN A 145 30.27 -27.95 -2.26
C ASN A 145 31.58 -28.69 -1.97
N GLN A 146 32.31 -29.12 -2.99
CA GLN A 146 33.65 -29.72 -2.87
C GLN A 146 34.77 -28.71 -3.16
N ALA A 147 34.43 -27.44 -3.44
CA ALA A 147 35.40 -26.39 -3.73
C ALA A 147 35.68 -25.54 -2.49
N TRP A 148 36.97 -25.40 -2.16
CA TRP A 148 37.47 -24.75 -0.94
C TRP A 148 38.49 -23.66 -1.25
N ARG A 149 38.52 -22.62 -0.42
CA ARG A 149 39.63 -21.65 -0.34
C ARG A 149 40.42 -21.92 0.93
N LEU A 150 41.74 -21.93 0.84
CA LEU A 150 42.67 -22.17 1.96
C LEU A 150 43.16 -20.86 2.60
N SER A 151 42.41 -19.77 2.45
CA SER A 151 42.70 -18.46 3.03
C SER A 151 41.41 -17.70 3.31
N ALA A 152 41.44 -16.82 4.30
CA ALA A 152 40.32 -15.95 4.63
C ALA A 152 40.06 -14.95 3.47
N PRO A 153 38.80 -14.63 3.15
CA PRO A 153 38.50 -13.40 2.42
C PRO A 153 39.05 -12.19 3.19
N ALA A 154 39.49 -11.14 2.51
CA ALA A 154 39.88 -9.89 3.17
C ALA A 154 38.78 -9.44 4.15
N PRO A 155 39.12 -8.94 5.35
CA PRO A 155 38.12 -8.59 6.36
C PRO A 155 37.15 -7.56 5.78
N THR A 156 35.88 -7.96 5.68
CA THR A 156 34.78 -7.02 5.47
C THR A 156 34.82 -6.03 6.63
N PRO A 157 34.77 -4.71 6.39
CA PRO A 157 34.64 -3.72 7.46
C PRO A 157 33.53 -4.15 8.40
N ALA A 158 33.77 -4.04 9.71
CA ALA A 158 32.76 -4.33 10.72
C ALA A 158 31.42 -3.69 10.29
N PRO A 159 30.29 -4.40 10.37
CA PRO A 159 29.01 -3.79 10.03
C PRO A 159 28.88 -2.52 10.86
N THR A 160 28.78 -1.37 10.17
CA THR A 160 28.47 -0.09 10.81
C THR A 160 27.32 -0.35 11.78
N PRO A 161 27.43 0.02 13.06
CA PRO A 161 26.34 -0.15 14.02
C PRO A 161 25.05 0.34 13.37
N ALA A 162 23.99 -0.47 13.43
CA ALA A 162 22.70 -0.07 12.90
C ALA A 162 22.39 1.34 13.45
N PRO A 163 21.99 2.30 12.60
CA PRO A 163 21.72 3.65 13.07
C PRO A 163 20.78 3.59 14.26
N ALA A 164 21.10 4.30 15.35
CA ALA A 164 20.20 4.36 16.49
C ALA A 164 18.83 4.87 16.01
N THR A 165 17.77 4.27 16.55
CA THR A 165 16.40 4.61 16.17
C THR A 165 15.61 5.09 17.36
N VAL A 166 14.73 6.05 17.13
CA VAL A 166 13.70 6.47 18.08
C VAL A 166 12.38 5.84 17.63
N GLU A 167 11.60 5.37 18.60
CA GLU A 167 10.28 4.79 18.38
C GLU A 167 9.25 5.39 19.33
N THR A 168 8.01 5.51 18.85
CA THR A 168 6.87 5.93 19.66
C THR A 168 5.62 5.12 19.26
N SER A 169 4.67 5.08 20.18
CA SER A 169 3.34 4.51 19.98
C SER A 169 2.26 5.57 20.19
N PHE A 170 1.15 5.39 19.49
CA PHE A 170 0.02 6.30 19.54
C PHE A 170 -1.22 5.64 20.13
N THR A 171 -2.10 6.47 20.68
CA THR A 171 -3.43 6.05 21.13
C THR A 171 -4.46 6.48 20.10
N VAL A 172 -5.45 5.61 19.83
CA VAL A 172 -6.57 5.93 18.95
C VAL A 172 -7.50 6.96 19.60
N SER A 173 -8.06 7.86 18.80
CA SER A 173 -9.10 8.80 19.22
C SER A 173 -10.48 8.29 18.82
N THR A 174 -11.47 8.48 19.69
CA THR A 174 -12.89 8.28 19.39
C THR A 174 -13.56 9.54 18.86
N ALA A 175 -12.81 10.63 18.65
CA ALA A 175 -13.36 11.87 18.11
C ALA A 175 -13.87 11.69 16.68
N GLU A 176 -14.95 12.40 16.35
CA GLU A 176 -15.38 12.61 14.97
C GLU A 176 -14.44 13.61 14.32
N ILE A 177 -13.85 13.20 13.19
CA ILE A 177 -12.84 13.98 12.47
C ILE A 177 -13.36 14.20 11.06
N ALA A 178 -13.64 15.46 10.73
CA ALA A 178 -14.06 15.90 9.41
C ALA A 178 -12.85 15.89 8.45
N ASN A 179 -12.63 14.74 7.82
CA ASN A 179 -11.61 14.53 6.80
C ASN A 179 -12.19 14.68 5.39
N PRO A 180 -11.40 15.10 4.38
CA PRO A 180 -11.88 15.27 3.00
C PRO A 180 -12.42 13.99 2.37
N GLU A 181 -13.35 14.12 1.42
CA GLU A 181 -13.83 13.05 0.52
C GLU A 181 -14.54 11.86 1.22
N ARG A 182 -14.98 12.04 2.47
CA ARG A 182 -15.72 11.02 3.22
C ARG A 182 -16.74 11.64 4.17
N GLY A 183 -17.65 10.80 4.66
CA GLY A 183 -18.59 11.14 5.72
C GLY A 183 -19.91 11.70 5.19
N MET A 184 -20.64 12.36 6.08
CA MET A 184 -21.91 13.00 5.73
C MET A 184 -21.70 14.12 4.70
N TYR A 185 -22.61 14.24 3.74
CA TYR A 185 -22.67 15.37 2.82
C TYR A 185 -24.01 16.11 2.92
N THR A 186 -23.98 17.35 2.46
CA THR A 186 -25.14 18.23 2.27
C THR A 186 -25.17 18.75 0.84
N TRP A 187 -26.24 19.43 0.45
CA TRP A 187 -26.43 19.97 -0.89
C TRP A 187 -25.78 21.34 -1.02
N ALA A 188 -25.07 21.61 -2.11
CA ALA A 188 -24.54 22.94 -2.38
C ALA A 188 -25.70 23.96 -2.45
N ALA A 189 -26.65 23.66 -3.33
CA ALA A 189 -27.93 24.31 -3.55
C ALA A 189 -28.73 23.42 -4.53
N ASP A 190 -30.00 23.75 -4.81
CA ASP A 190 -30.81 23.08 -5.85
C ASP A 190 -30.15 23.14 -7.25
N ASN A 191 -29.34 24.17 -7.45
CA ASN A 191 -28.43 24.31 -8.58
C ASN A 191 -27.13 24.94 -8.10
N VAL A 192 -26.00 24.25 -8.29
CA VAL A 192 -24.69 24.73 -7.85
C VAL A 192 -24.31 26.08 -8.46
N LEU A 193 -24.91 26.47 -9.59
CA LEU A 193 -24.67 27.80 -10.20
C LEU A 193 -25.21 28.97 -9.35
N LEU A 194 -26.07 28.68 -8.36
CA LEU A 194 -26.60 29.65 -7.38
C LEU A 194 -25.84 29.59 -6.04
N TRP A 195 -24.90 28.66 -5.90
CA TRP A 195 -24.17 28.46 -4.65
C TRP A 195 -23.20 29.62 -4.39
N THR A 196 -23.22 30.14 -3.17
CA THR A 196 -22.41 31.28 -2.77
C THR A 196 -21.26 30.87 -1.84
N GLN A 197 -20.24 31.74 -1.72
CA GLN A 197 -19.16 31.54 -0.75
C GLN A 197 -19.69 31.42 0.69
N ALA A 198 -20.71 32.20 1.06
CA ALA A 198 -21.30 32.15 2.39
C ALA A 198 -21.96 30.79 2.68
N ASN A 199 -22.62 30.18 1.70
CA ASN A 199 -23.15 28.83 1.84
C ASN A 199 -22.02 27.82 2.07
N ALA A 200 -20.97 27.87 1.24
CA ALA A 200 -19.82 26.97 1.31
C ALA A 200 -19.09 27.08 2.66
N ASP A 201 -18.84 28.30 3.13
CA ASP A 201 -18.19 28.54 4.42
C ASP A 201 -19.05 28.01 5.58
N SER A 202 -20.37 28.25 5.55
CA SER A 202 -21.30 27.71 6.55
C SER A 202 -21.27 26.18 6.59
N GLN A 203 -21.23 25.52 5.42
CA GLN A 203 -21.17 24.06 5.33
C GLN A 203 -19.85 23.51 5.88
N PHE A 204 -18.73 24.17 5.59
CA PHE A 204 -17.45 23.80 6.16
C PHE A 204 -17.43 23.94 7.69
N GLN A 205 -17.99 25.04 8.23
CA GLN A 205 -18.10 25.27 9.68
C GLN A 205 -19.04 24.27 10.36
N ALA A 206 -20.09 23.81 9.67
CA ALA A 206 -20.96 22.73 10.14
C ALA A 206 -20.29 21.35 10.16
N GLY A 207 -19.06 21.23 9.66
CA GLY A 207 -18.27 20.00 9.69
C GLY A 207 -18.28 19.20 8.39
N TYR A 208 -18.99 19.65 7.35
CA TYR A 208 -18.98 18.97 6.06
C TYR A 208 -17.66 19.17 5.33
N ARG A 209 -17.23 18.13 4.61
CA ARG A 209 -16.08 18.18 3.70
C ARG A 209 -16.41 17.73 2.28
N VAL A 210 -17.60 17.15 2.11
CA VAL A 210 -18.17 16.72 0.84
C VAL A 210 -19.51 17.39 0.67
N VAL A 211 -19.79 17.89 -0.53
CA VAL A 211 -21.05 18.55 -0.87
C VAL A 211 -21.54 18.03 -2.21
N TYR A 212 -22.81 17.65 -2.29
CA TYR A 212 -23.45 17.27 -3.55
C TYR A 212 -23.78 18.52 -4.36
N ALA A 213 -23.43 18.50 -5.65
CA ALA A 213 -23.47 19.66 -6.53
C ALA A 213 -24.29 19.36 -7.78
N PRO A 214 -25.63 19.43 -7.71
CA PRO A 214 -26.46 19.32 -8.89
C PRO A 214 -26.22 20.51 -9.82
N VAL A 215 -25.98 20.23 -11.10
CA VAL A 215 -25.82 21.24 -12.16
C VAL A 215 -27.04 21.17 -13.07
N ARG A 216 -27.94 22.14 -12.94
CA ARG A 216 -29.20 22.18 -13.70
C ARG A 216 -28.95 22.69 -15.12
N LEU A 217 -29.16 21.83 -16.10
CA LEU A 217 -28.99 22.07 -17.54
C LEU A 217 -30.32 22.06 -18.31
N ASP A 218 -31.44 22.07 -17.59
CA ASP A 218 -32.81 21.94 -18.11
C ASP A 218 -33.06 22.91 -19.28
N ALA A 219 -32.68 24.18 -19.10
CA ALA A 219 -32.81 25.25 -20.10
C ALA A 219 -31.98 25.02 -21.38
N TYR A 220 -31.04 24.07 -21.36
CA TYR A 220 -30.08 23.80 -22.43
C TYR A 220 -30.28 22.42 -23.06
N ALA A 221 -31.33 21.67 -22.71
CA ALA A 221 -31.58 20.35 -23.29
C ALA A 221 -31.66 20.34 -24.84
N ASN A 222 -31.93 21.49 -25.46
CA ASN A 222 -32.01 21.65 -26.92
C ASN A 222 -30.98 22.63 -27.51
N THR A 223 -30.10 23.24 -26.71
CA THR A 223 -29.12 24.27 -27.14
C THR A 223 -27.73 23.94 -26.61
N THR A 224 -26.67 24.54 -27.16
CA THR A 224 -25.31 24.31 -26.61
C THR A 224 -25.17 25.05 -25.29
N LEU A 225 -24.31 24.57 -24.38
CA LEU A 225 -24.03 25.30 -23.15
C LEU A 225 -23.39 26.65 -23.50
N PRO A 226 -23.95 27.78 -23.03
CA PRO A 226 -23.32 29.08 -23.22
C PRO A 226 -22.05 29.19 -22.37
N ALA A 227 -21.09 30.00 -22.81
CA ALA A 227 -19.84 30.22 -22.09
C ALA A 227 -20.06 30.74 -20.65
N SER A 228 -21.18 31.45 -20.41
CA SER A 228 -21.57 31.91 -19.08
C SER A 228 -21.80 30.76 -18.10
N VAL A 229 -22.44 29.66 -18.53
CA VAL A 229 -22.67 28.47 -17.68
C VAL A 229 -21.35 27.81 -17.32
N LEU A 230 -20.43 27.67 -18.29
CA LEU A 230 -19.10 27.11 -18.04
C LEU A 230 -18.27 27.97 -17.07
N THR A 231 -18.41 29.30 -17.17
CA THR A 231 -17.76 30.25 -16.27
C THR A 231 -18.36 30.18 -14.86
N GLN A 232 -19.68 30.15 -14.74
CA GLN A 232 -20.37 29.99 -13.44
C GLN A 232 -20.00 28.67 -12.76
N LEU A 233 -19.91 27.58 -13.51
CA LEU A 233 -19.46 26.30 -12.98
C LEU A 233 -18.00 26.35 -12.50
N SER A 234 -17.12 27.01 -13.25
CA SER A 234 -15.73 27.23 -12.82
C SER A 234 -15.65 28.05 -11.53
N ASN A 235 -16.54 29.05 -11.38
CA ASN A 235 -16.65 29.84 -10.15
C ASN A 235 -17.14 28.99 -8.97
N ALA A 236 -18.10 28.09 -9.18
CA ALA A 236 -18.55 27.17 -8.13
C ALA A 236 -17.43 26.24 -7.64
N PHE A 237 -16.57 25.75 -8.55
CA PHE A 237 -15.37 25.01 -8.16
C PHE A 237 -14.37 25.87 -7.38
N ALA A 238 -14.20 27.15 -7.75
CA ALA A 238 -13.38 28.10 -7.00
C ALA A 238 -13.94 28.37 -5.58
N ILE A 239 -15.26 28.45 -5.43
CA ILE A 239 -15.93 28.56 -4.13
C ILE A 239 -15.63 27.35 -3.25
N ALA A 240 -15.76 26.12 -3.79
CA ALA A 240 -15.41 24.91 -3.06
C ALA A 240 -13.94 24.93 -2.59
N ARG A 241 -13.04 25.32 -3.48
CA ARG A 241 -11.60 25.46 -3.21
C ARG A 241 -11.33 26.46 -2.08
N HIS A 242 -11.96 27.63 -2.14
CA HIS A 242 -11.79 28.67 -1.13
C HIS A 242 -12.36 28.26 0.22
N ALA A 243 -13.46 27.49 0.27
CA ALA A 243 -14.07 27.03 1.51
C ALA A 243 -13.32 25.84 2.16
N GLY A 244 -12.61 25.02 1.37
CA GLY A 244 -12.00 23.77 1.86
C GLY A 244 -12.91 22.55 1.67
N LEU A 245 -13.79 22.57 0.67
CA LEU A 245 -14.76 21.51 0.36
C LEU A 245 -14.38 20.74 -0.89
N LYS A 246 -14.90 19.51 -1.00
CA LYS A 246 -14.91 18.72 -2.24
C LYS A 246 -16.34 18.54 -2.72
N LEU A 247 -16.52 18.49 -4.04
CA LEU A 247 -17.83 18.35 -4.67
C LEU A 247 -18.08 16.93 -5.20
N VAL A 248 -19.34 16.54 -5.20
CA VAL A 248 -19.90 15.44 -5.99
C VAL A 248 -20.83 16.02 -7.04
N PRO A 249 -20.32 16.39 -8.24
CA PRO A 249 -21.16 16.98 -9.27
C PRO A 249 -22.09 15.94 -9.91
N ARG A 250 -23.29 16.37 -10.31
CA ARG A 250 -24.20 15.62 -11.19
C ARG A 250 -24.90 16.59 -12.14
N PHE A 251 -24.85 16.33 -13.44
CA PHE A 251 -25.43 17.21 -14.47
C PHE A 251 -26.82 16.72 -14.85
N LEU A 252 -27.82 17.61 -14.85
CA LEU A 252 -29.25 17.22 -14.89
C LEU A 252 -30.00 17.99 -15.97
N TYR A 253 -30.91 17.37 -16.72
CA TYR A 253 -31.83 18.10 -17.63
C TYR A 253 -33.22 18.31 -17.07
N ASN A 254 -33.51 17.71 -15.93
CA ASN A 254 -34.79 17.77 -15.25
C ASN A 254 -34.55 17.45 -13.77
N TYR A 255 -35.51 17.83 -12.94
CA TYR A 255 -35.57 17.49 -11.52
C TYR A 255 -37.05 17.47 -11.13
N PRO A 256 -37.78 16.38 -11.39
CA PRO A 256 -39.17 16.28 -10.98
C PRO A 256 -39.25 16.36 -9.45
N GLU A 257 -40.31 16.98 -8.94
CA GLU A 257 -40.47 17.23 -7.51
C GLU A 257 -40.88 15.99 -6.71
N ASN A 258 -41.38 14.96 -7.40
CA ASN A 258 -41.86 13.73 -6.77
C ASN A 258 -41.73 12.52 -7.70
N GLU A 259 -41.87 11.33 -7.11
CA GLU A 259 -41.77 10.01 -7.75
C GLU A 259 -42.98 9.64 -8.63
N THR A 260 -43.96 10.51 -8.82
CA THR A 260 -45.08 10.23 -9.75
C THR A 260 -44.85 10.77 -11.14
N GLU A 261 -43.96 11.77 -11.30
CA GLU A 261 -43.71 12.43 -12.58
C GLU A 261 -42.44 11.95 -13.30
N TYR A 262 -41.61 11.11 -12.66
CA TYR A 262 -40.29 10.71 -13.19
C TYR A 262 -40.34 10.04 -14.57
N GLN A 263 -41.45 9.37 -14.91
CA GLN A 263 -41.63 8.69 -16.21
C GLN A 263 -41.85 9.67 -17.37
N ASN A 264 -42.31 10.89 -17.06
CA ASN A 264 -42.70 11.88 -18.05
C ASN A 264 -41.60 12.91 -18.35
N VAL A 265 -40.51 12.90 -17.58
CA VAL A 265 -39.42 13.86 -17.73
C VAL A 265 -38.70 13.71 -19.06
N LYS A 266 -38.10 14.81 -19.52
CA LYS A 266 -37.32 14.86 -20.75
C LYS A 266 -35.84 14.96 -20.45
N ASP A 267 -35.07 14.19 -21.19
CA ASP A 267 -33.62 14.33 -21.32
C ASP A 267 -33.29 14.87 -22.72
N ALA A 268 -32.02 15.20 -22.95
CA ALA A 268 -31.56 15.69 -24.24
C ALA A 268 -31.24 14.52 -25.21
N PRO A 269 -31.33 14.69 -26.54
CA PRO A 269 -30.89 13.69 -27.50
C PRO A 269 -29.40 13.33 -27.35
N LEU A 270 -28.99 12.11 -27.72
CA LEU A 270 -27.61 11.60 -27.53
C LEU A 270 -26.53 12.59 -28.01
N ALA A 271 -26.68 13.14 -29.22
CA ALA A 271 -25.71 14.09 -29.78
C ALA A 271 -25.55 15.36 -28.92
N ARG A 272 -26.63 15.83 -28.29
CA ARG A 272 -26.60 16.96 -27.37
C ARG A 272 -25.88 16.61 -26.08
N VAL A 273 -26.15 15.43 -25.51
CA VAL A 273 -25.48 14.94 -24.30
C VAL A 273 -23.97 14.85 -24.51
N LEU A 274 -23.54 14.21 -25.61
CA LEU A 274 -22.12 14.10 -25.96
C LEU A 274 -21.48 15.47 -26.16
N GLY A 275 -22.15 16.37 -26.89
CA GLY A 275 -21.67 17.75 -27.08
C GLY A 275 -21.52 18.53 -25.76
N HIS A 276 -22.43 18.36 -24.81
CA HIS A 276 -22.31 18.98 -23.49
C HIS A 276 -21.15 18.42 -22.67
N ILE A 277 -20.95 17.09 -22.69
CA ILE A 277 -19.81 16.47 -22.02
C ILE A 277 -18.49 17.00 -22.60
N ASP A 278 -18.40 17.17 -23.93
CA ASP A 278 -17.24 17.77 -24.58
C ASP A 278 -17.01 19.24 -24.16
N GLN A 279 -18.07 20.05 -24.05
CA GLN A 279 -17.99 21.43 -23.54
C GLN A 279 -17.55 21.49 -22.07
N LEU A 280 -17.94 20.51 -21.25
CA LEU A 280 -17.65 20.44 -19.82
C LEU A 280 -16.26 19.87 -19.52
N LYS A 281 -15.69 19.03 -20.39
CA LYS A 281 -14.37 18.40 -20.23
C LYS A 281 -13.25 19.38 -19.80
N PRO A 282 -13.03 20.54 -20.44
CA PRO A 282 -11.98 21.46 -19.99
C PRO A 282 -12.24 22.02 -18.59
N VAL A 283 -13.51 22.27 -18.22
CA VAL A 283 -13.89 22.77 -16.89
C VAL A 283 -13.67 21.71 -15.82
N LEU A 284 -14.09 20.47 -16.07
CA LEU A 284 -13.90 19.33 -15.16
C LEU A 284 -12.42 19.00 -14.96
N THR A 285 -11.62 19.03 -16.04
CA THR A 285 -10.18 18.74 -15.97
C THR A 285 -9.44 19.82 -15.16
N ALA A 286 -9.73 21.10 -15.41
CA ALA A 286 -9.08 22.21 -14.71
C ALA A 286 -9.43 22.29 -13.21
N ASN A 287 -10.55 21.69 -12.79
CA ASN A 287 -11.04 21.73 -11.42
C ASN A 287 -11.14 20.34 -10.77
N ALA A 288 -10.45 19.34 -11.33
CA ALA A 288 -10.47 17.97 -10.81
C ALA A 288 -9.94 17.88 -9.38
N ASP A 289 -9.13 18.84 -8.95
CA ASP A 289 -8.61 18.93 -7.59
C ASP A 289 -9.74 19.00 -6.56
N VAL A 290 -10.86 19.68 -6.83
CA VAL A 290 -12.00 19.77 -5.88
C VAL A 290 -13.12 18.78 -6.15
N ILE A 291 -12.99 17.90 -7.14
CA ILE A 291 -13.96 16.82 -7.40
C ILE A 291 -13.58 15.60 -6.56
N ALA A 292 -14.44 15.23 -5.60
CA ALA A 292 -14.30 13.97 -4.86
C ALA A 292 -14.64 12.80 -5.79
N TYR A 293 -15.83 12.84 -6.38
CA TYR A 293 -16.40 11.84 -7.28
C TYR A 293 -17.33 12.53 -8.28
N LEU A 294 -17.49 12.00 -9.49
CA LEU A 294 -18.51 12.47 -10.44
C LEU A 294 -19.66 11.46 -10.46
N GLN A 295 -20.89 11.88 -10.16
CA GLN A 295 -22.05 11.04 -10.41
C GLN A 295 -22.48 11.18 -11.88
N ALA A 296 -22.67 10.04 -12.55
CA ALA A 296 -23.06 10.01 -13.95
C ALA A 296 -24.48 10.56 -14.10
N GLY A 297 -24.60 11.81 -14.56
CA GLY A 297 -25.86 12.49 -14.79
C GLY A 297 -26.42 12.31 -16.21
N PHE A 298 -27.18 13.29 -16.68
CA PHE A 298 -27.71 13.49 -18.03
C PHE A 298 -28.88 12.61 -18.47
N ILE A 299 -28.96 11.35 -18.03
CA ILE A 299 -29.97 10.41 -18.53
C ILE A 299 -31.13 10.30 -17.53
N GLY A 300 -32.35 10.53 -18.00
CA GLY A 300 -33.57 10.27 -17.22
C GLY A 300 -33.85 11.26 -16.10
N ALA A 301 -34.75 10.85 -15.20
CA ALA A 301 -35.09 11.61 -14.01
C ALA A 301 -33.89 11.71 -13.06
N TRP A 302 -33.68 12.92 -12.52
CA TRP A 302 -32.56 13.26 -11.63
C TRP A 302 -31.17 12.85 -12.15
N GLY A 303 -31.06 12.57 -13.45
CA GLY A 303 -29.85 12.11 -14.11
C GLY A 303 -29.42 10.69 -13.72
N GLU A 304 -30.31 9.81 -13.27
CA GLU A 304 -29.92 8.53 -12.64
C GLU A 304 -30.03 7.29 -13.54
N TRP A 305 -30.35 7.47 -14.81
CA TRP A 305 -30.27 6.45 -15.86
C TRP A 305 -31.32 5.33 -15.77
N HIS A 306 -32.41 5.53 -15.02
CA HIS A 306 -33.54 4.58 -14.97
C HIS A 306 -34.59 4.84 -16.05
N THR A 307 -34.76 6.10 -16.47
CA THR A 307 -35.65 6.50 -17.57
C THR A 307 -34.90 7.22 -18.68
N SER A 308 -35.51 7.33 -19.85
CA SER A 308 -35.03 8.23 -20.90
C SER A 308 -36.10 8.50 -21.93
N SER A 309 -36.30 9.77 -22.28
CA SER A 309 -37.19 10.18 -23.36
C SER A 309 -36.56 10.02 -24.76
N ASN A 310 -35.24 9.82 -24.81
CA ASN A 310 -34.45 9.62 -26.04
C ASN A 310 -33.81 8.22 -26.11
N ASN A 311 -34.31 7.26 -25.34
CA ASN A 311 -33.81 5.87 -25.29
C ASN A 311 -32.30 5.77 -24.96
N LEU A 312 -31.79 6.67 -24.12
CA LEU A 312 -30.38 6.74 -23.76
C LEU A 312 -29.95 5.64 -22.78
N THR A 313 -30.90 4.98 -22.11
CA THR A 313 -30.64 3.82 -21.24
C THR A 313 -30.32 2.56 -22.06
N ALA A 314 -30.59 2.54 -23.37
CA ALA A 314 -30.19 1.45 -24.26
C ALA A 314 -28.67 1.27 -24.28
N ALA A 315 -28.21 0.03 -24.43
CA ALA A 315 -26.80 -0.34 -24.22
C ALA A 315 -25.79 0.50 -25.01
N SER A 316 -26.06 0.82 -26.28
CA SER A 316 -25.14 1.60 -27.12
C SER A 316 -25.05 3.09 -26.71
N PRO A 317 -26.14 3.88 -26.67
CA PRO A 317 -26.09 5.26 -26.17
C PRO A 317 -25.50 5.37 -24.75
N ARG A 318 -25.91 4.47 -23.86
CA ARG A 318 -25.44 4.42 -22.47
C ARG A 318 -23.93 4.23 -22.38
N THR A 319 -23.37 3.35 -23.21
CA THR A 319 -21.92 3.08 -23.27
C THR A 319 -21.16 4.27 -23.85
N GLN A 320 -21.69 4.93 -24.88
CA GLN A 320 -21.08 6.16 -25.43
C GLN A 320 -21.01 7.29 -24.41
N ILE A 321 -22.09 7.49 -23.64
CA ILE A 321 -22.15 8.52 -22.60
C ILE A 321 -21.18 8.20 -21.45
N ARG A 322 -21.11 6.93 -21.00
CA ARG A 322 -20.12 6.48 -20.02
C ARG A 322 -18.70 6.81 -20.47
N ASP A 323 -18.35 6.48 -21.72
CA ASP A 323 -17.00 6.68 -22.25
C ASP A 323 -16.66 8.16 -22.39
N ALA A 324 -17.61 8.98 -22.82
CA ALA A 324 -17.45 10.42 -22.86
C ALA A 324 -17.18 11.00 -21.46
N LEU A 325 -17.94 10.57 -20.44
CA LEU A 325 -17.74 11.00 -19.05
C LEU A 325 -16.37 10.59 -18.50
N LEU A 326 -15.94 9.34 -18.74
CA LEU A 326 -14.62 8.86 -18.31
C LEU A 326 -13.47 9.58 -19.02
N ASN A 327 -13.66 10.00 -20.28
CA ASN A 327 -12.72 10.79 -21.06
C ASN A 327 -12.71 12.28 -20.65
N ALA A 328 -13.79 12.77 -20.04
CA ALA A 328 -13.88 14.12 -19.49
C ALA A 328 -13.18 14.27 -18.13
N LEU A 329 -12.88 13.15 -17.45
CA LEU A 329 -12.24 13.10 -16.14
C LEU A 329 -10.77 12.65 -16.22
N PRO A 330 -9.86 13.23 -15.40
CA PRO A 330 -8.53 12.67 -15.20
C PRO A 330 -8.55 11.21 -14.76
N ALA A 331 -7.53 10.44 -15.14
CA ALA A 331 -7.46 8.98 -14.98
C ALA A 331 -7.53 8.51 -13.51
N ASP A 332 -7.20 9.37 -12.56
CA ASP A 332 -7.23 9.09 -11.12
C ASP A 332 -8.58 9.40 -10.46
N LYS A 333 -9.54 9.97 -11.20
CA LYS A 333 -10.91 10.26 -10.75
C LYS A 333 -11.89 9.15 -11.10
N PHE A 334 -12.95 9.09 -10.30
CA PHE A 334 -14.00 8.09 -10.39
C PHE A 334 -15.31 8.68 -10.90
N LEU A 335 -15.98 7.89 -11.73
CA LEU A 335 -17.39 8.04 -12.09
C LEU A 335 -18.23 7.15 -11.15
N GLN A 336 -19.45 7.54 -10.81
CA GLN A 336 -20.38 6.73 -10.03
C GLN A 336 -21.72 6.59 -10.76
N LEU A 337 -22.28 5.37 -10.78
CA LEU A 337 -23.59 5.08 -11.34
C LEU A 337 -24.53 4.47 -10.30
N ARG A 338 -25.84 4.62 -10.50
CA ARG A 338 -26.84 4.01 -9.63
C ARG A 338 -26.92 2.49 -9.81
N TYR A 339 -27.03 2.04 -11.06
CA TYR A 339 -27.46 0.68 -11.40
C TYR A 339 -26.30 -0.34 -11.53
N PRO A 340 -26.22 -1.35 -10.63
CA PRO A 340 -25.32 -2.49 -10.78
C PRO A 340 -25.46 -3.29 -12.09
N PRO A 341 -26.66 -3.54 -12.66
CA PRO A 341 -26.75 -4.34 -13.89
C PRO A 341 -25.99 -3.70 -15.07
N TYR A 342 -25.89 -2.37 -15.11
CA TYR A 342 -25.11 -1.67 -16.14
C TYR A 342 -23.61 -1.89 -15.95
N LEU A 343 -23.15 -1.89 -14.70
CA LEU A 343 -21.75 -2.17 -14.35
C LEU A 343 -21.38 -3.61 -14.70
N MET A 344 -22.23 -4.57 -14.35
CA MET A 344 -22.04 -5.99 -14.67
C MET A 344 -22.05 -6.26 -16.17
N GLN A 345 -22.85 -5.52 -16.95
CA GLN A 345 -22.81 -5.61 -18.41
C GLN A 345 -21.47 -5.14 -19.00
N TRP A 346 -20.85 -4.11 -18.40
CA TRP A 346 -19.57 -3.59 -18.87
C TRP A 346 -18.37 -4.38 -18.35
N ALA A 347 -18.50 -4.98 -17.17
CA ALA A 347 -17.50 -5.82 -16.55
C ALA A 347 -18.18 -6.89 -15.69
N ALA A 348 -18.35 -8.09 -16.25
CA ALA A 348 -19.01 -9.21 -15.57
C ALA A 348 -18.27 -9.67 -14.30
N GLN A 349 -16.95 -9.42 -14.24
CA GLN A 349 -16.12 -9.63 -13.06
C GLN A 349 -15.68 -8.29 -12.50
N VAL A 350 -15.60 -8.19 -11.18
CA VAL A 350 -15.11 -6.98 -10.52
C VAL A 350 -13.65 -6.74 -10.90
N PRO A 351 -13.30 -5.54 -11.38
CA PRO A 351 -11.93 -5.22 -11.78
C PRO A 351 -11.00 -5.21 -10.56
N SER A 352 -9.71 -5.37 -10.81
CA SER A 352 -8.71 -5.18 -9.76
C SER A 352 -8.46 -3.70 -9.51
N TRP A 353 -8.00 -3.35 -8.31
CA TRP A 353 -7.66 -1.97 -7.95
C TRP A 353 -6.68 -1.38 -8.97
N ARG A 354 -7.11 -0.34 -9.70
CA ARG A 354 -6.30 0.40 -10.68
C ARG A 354 -5.63 -0.51 -11.72
N ASP A 355 -6.35 -1.53 -12.20
CA ASP A 355 -5.85 -2.45 -13.24
C ASP A 355 -5.73 -1.82 -14.65
N GLY A 356 -6.07 -0.54 -14.79
CA GLY A 356 -6.02 0.22 -16.05
C GLY A 356 -7.31 0.13 -16.87
N SER A 357 -8.27 -0.70 -16.48
CA SER A 357 -9.57 -0.77 -17.14
C SER A 357 -10.44 0.45 -16.80
N ALA A 358 -11.33 0.81 -17.73
CA ALA A 358 -12.39 1.80 -17.49
C ALA A 358 -13.27 1.41 -16.29
N ALA A 359 -13.59 0.11 -16.15
CA ALA A 359 -14.42 -0.41 -15.07
C ALA A 359 -13.81 -0.14 -13.68
N SER A 360 -12.48 -0.20 -13.52
CA SER A 360 -11.80 0.11 -12.25
C SER A 360 -11.94 1.57 -11.78
N ARG A 361 -12.50 2.44 -12.65
CA ARG A 361 -12.79 3.86 -12.37
C ARG A 361 -14.28 4.13 -12.17
N ILE A 362 -15.12 3.11 -12.14
CA ILE A 362 -16.57 3.27 -11.97
C ILE A 362 -17.00 2.66 -10.64
N GLY A 363 -17.54 3.50 -9.76
CA GLY A 363 -18.15 3.09 -8.49
C GLY A 363 -19.67 3.18 -8.54
N VAL A 364 -20.30 3.07 -7.37
CA VAL A 364 -21.76 3.11 -7.22
C VAL A 364 -22.17 4.31 -6.37
N HIS A 365 -23.28 4.95 -6.74
CA HIS A 365 -24.05 5.79 -5.82
C HIS A 365 -25.41 5.11 -5.61
N ASN A 366 -25.70 4.63 -4.41
CA ASN A 366 -26.98 4.00 -4.13
C ASN A 366 -27.98 5.07 -3.68
N ASP A 367 -28.88 5.42 -4.58
CA ASP A 367 -30.01 6.28 -4.31
C ASP A 367 -31.13 5.41 -3.74
N CYS A 368 -31.56 5.67 -2.49
CA CYS A 368 -32.43 4.83 -1.65
C CYS A 368 -31.78 3.69 -0.85
N PHE A 369 -30.53 3.84 -0.44
CA PHE A 369 -29.84 2.86 0.41
C PHE A 369 -30.63 2.56 1.70
N LEU A 370 -30.83 1.27 1.98
CA LEU A 370 -31.57 0.72 3.12
C LEU A 370 -33.10 0.89 3.07
N ALA A 371 -33.64 1.50 2.01
CA ALA A 371 -35.07 1.81 1.92
C ALA A 371 -35.96 0.59 1.72
N SER A 372 -35.49 -0.43 1.01
CA SER A 372 -36.29 -1.62 0.69
C SER A 372 -35.39 -2.77 0.26
N ALA A 373 -35.95 -3.96 -0.03
CA ALA A 373 -35.13 -5.05 -0.54
C ALA A 373 -34.34 -4.64 -1.78
N THR A 374 -34.93 -3.84 -2.67
CA THR A 374 -34.31 -3.38 -3.91
C THR A 374 -33.60 -2.02 -3.79
N ASP A 375 -33.67 -1.37 -2.62
CA ASP A 375 -33.32 0.04 -2.46
C ASP A 375 -34.04 0.90 -3.51
N VAL A 376 -35.38 0.77 -3.53
CA VAL A 376 -36.36 1.44 -4.42
C VAL A 376 -35.90 1.43 -5.87
N GLY A 377 -35.67 0.23 -6.39
CA GLY A 377 -35.31 -0.03 -7.77
C GLY A 377 -33.84 0.11 -8.11
N THR A 378 -32.93 0.41 -7.16
CA THR A 378 -31.48 0.37 -7.43
C THR A 378 -31.01 -1.03 -7.80
N TYR A 379 -31.54 -2.05 -7.11
CA TYR A 379 -31.32 -3.47 -7.41
C TYR A 379 -32.56 -4.11 -8.04
N SER A 380 -32.38 -5.30 -8.62
CA SER A 380 -33.43 -6.08 -9.26
C SER A 380 -34.57 -6.49 -8.30
N GLU A 381 -35.79 -6.58 -8.83
CA GLU A 381 -36.94 -7.19 -8.17
C GLU A 381 -36.78 -8.72 -7.99
N ASP A 382 -36.16 -9.39 -8.97
CA ASP A 382 -35.80 -10.80 -8.86
C ASP A 382 -34.74 -11.02 -7.77
N ALA A 383 -35.05 -11.86 -6.79
CA ALA A 383 -34.23 -12.04 -5.59
C ALA A 383 -32.85 -12.64 -5.87
N ALA A 384 -32.74 -13.56 -6.83
CA ALA A 384 -31.47 -14.20 -7.18
C ALA A 384 -30.54 -13.21 -7.90
N THR A 385 -31.09 -12.48 -8.87
CA THR A 385 -30.40 -11.41 -9.60
C THR A 385 -29.97 -10.30 -8.65
N ARG A 386 -30.87 -9.85 -7.78
CA ARG A 386 -30.58 -8.86 -6.74
C ARG A 386 -29.42 -9.27 -5.85
N GLN A 387 -29.39 -10.52 -5.40
CA GLN A 387 -28.29 -11.00 -4.57
C GLN A 387 -26.95 -10.96 -5.35
N SER A 388 -26.96 -11.30 -6.65
CA SER A 388 -25.78 -11.19 -7.51
C SER A 388 -25.30 -9.74 -7.64
N GLU A 389 -26.22 -8.81 -7.89
CA GLU A 389 -25.93 -7.38 -8.00
C GLU A 389 -25.40 -6.78 -6.70
N ARG A 390 -25.98 -7.14 -5.55
CA ARG A 390 -25.48 -6.74 -4.23
C ARG A 390 -24.09 -7.30 -3.96
N ASN A 391 -23.84 -8.57 -4.30
CA ASN A 391 -22.51 -9.18 -4.15
C ASN A 391 -21.45 -8.51 -5.04
N TYR A 392 -21.82 -8.19 -6.28
CA TYR A 392 -20.96 -7.45 -7.21
C TYR A 392 -20.64 -6.06 -6.65
N THR A 393 -21.65 -5.33 -6.18
CA THR A 393 -21.50 -3.98 -5.62
C THR A 393 -20.64 -3.97 -4.36
N ALA A 394 -20.88 -4.90 -3.43
CA ALA A 394 -20.05 -5.07 -2.24
C ALA A 394 -18.59 -5.34 -2.61
N SER A 395 -18.35 -6.23 -3.59
CA SER A 395 -17.00 -6.54 -4.06
C SER A 395 -16.33 -5.35 -4.78
N LEU A 396 -17.09 -4.61 -5.59
CA LEU A 396 -16.63 -3.42 -6.29
C LEU A 396 -16.25 -2.29 -5.32
N SER A 397 -16.91 -2.19 -4.16
CA SER A 397 -16.60 -1.16 -3.15
C SER A 397 -15.16 -1.21 -2.63
N HIS A 398 -14.49 -2.36 -2.75
CA HIS A 398 -13.08 -2.51 -2.39
C HIS A 398 -12.11 -1.86 -3.38
N VAL A 399 -12.59 -1.53 -4.59
CA VAL A 399 -11.78 -0.96 -5.69
C VAL A 399 -12.31 0.38 -6.23
N ALA A 400 -13.59 0.71 -6.01
CA ALA A 400 -14.21 1.97 -6.43
C ALA A 400 -15.17 2.50 -5.34
N PRO A 401 -15.44 3.82 -5.28
CA PRO A 401 -16.19 4.42 -4.19
C PRO A 401 -17.68 4.05 -4.22
N PHE A 402 -18.23 3.81 -3.03
CA PHE A 402 -19.67 3.64 -2.80
C PHE A 402 -20.20 4.85 -2.02
N GLY A 403 -21.02 5.66 -2.68
CA GLY A 403 -21.79 6.75 -2.07
C GLY A 403 -23.24 6.33 -1.88
N ALA A 404 -23.98 7.00 -1.01
CA ALA A 404 -25.38 6.66 -0.81
C ALA A 404 -26.25 7.85 -0.35
N GLU A 405 -27.55 7.63 -0.42
CA GLU A 405 -28.62 8.47 0.12
C GLU A 405 -29.75 7.58 0.64
N THR A 406 -30.36 7.92 1.78
CA THR A 406 -31.60 7.27 2.25
C THR A 406 -32.80 7.94 1.60
N CYS A 407 -33.88 7.21 1.34
CA CYS A 407 -35.09 7.78 0.75
C CYS A 407 -36.38 7.25 1.39
N ASN A 408 -37.54 7.59 0.83
CA ASN A 408 -38.83 7.09 1.28
C ASN A 408 -39.03 5.61 0.89
N PRO A 409 -39.18 4.69 1.86
CA PRO A 409 -39.52 3.30 1.54
C PRO A 409 -40.86 3.16 0.81
N ALA A 410 -41.79 4.09 1.02
CA ALA A 410 -43.14 4.00 0.44
C ALA A 410 -43.17 4.21 -1.08
N ASP A 411 -42.04 4.55 -1.69
CA ASP A 411 -41.90 4.62 -3.15
C ASP A 411 -41.80 3.22 -3.78
N GLU A 412 -41.64 2.16 -2.95
CA GLU A 412 -41.79 0.75 -3.33
C GLU A 412 -42.95 0.11 -2.56
N ASP A 413 -43.85 -0.58 -3.26
CA ASP A 413 -44.98 -1.28 -2.63
C ASP A 413 -44.49 -2.44 -1.76
N GLY A 414 -45.01 -2.51 -0.53
CA GLY A 414 -44.62 -3.54 0.44
C GLY A 414 -43.17 -3.45 0.95
N ALA A 415 -42.49 -2.31 0.80
CA ALA A 415 -41.11 -2.13 1.22
C ALA A 415 -40.89 -2.47 2.71
N VAL A 416 -39.80 -3.20 2.97
CA VAL A 416 -39.31 -3.49 4.32
C VAL A 416 -37.98 -2.76 4.53
N PRO A 417 -37.99 -1.57 5.17
CA PRO A 417 -36.79 -0.76 5.29
C PRO A 417 -35.87 -1.25 6.42
N ARG A 418 -34.56 -1.20 6.17
CA ARG A 418 -33.49 -1.65 7.07
C ARG A 418 -32.95 -0.47 7.87
N THR A 419 -33.74 -0.05 8.86
CA THR A 419 -33.60 1.26 9.51
C THR A 419 -32.78 1.26 10.80
N GLY A 420 -32.46 0.10 11.38
CA GLY A 420 -31.79 0.00 12.68
C GLY A 420 -30.27 0.18 12.63
N CYS A 421 -29.66 0.35 13.79
CA CYS A 421 -28.21 0.37 13.96
C CYS A 421 -27.54 -0.91 13.49
N THR A 422 -28.17 -2.07 13.72
CA THR A 422 -27.67 -3.35 13.21
C THR A 422 -27.56 -3.35 11.69
N ASP A 423 -28.48 -2.66 11.00
CA ASP A 423 -28.54 -2.61 9.56
C ASP A 423 -27.44 -1.71 8.98
N ILE A 424 -27.37 -0.45 9.42
CA ILE A 424 -26.37 0.51 8.90
C ILE A 424 -24.94 0.09 9.26
N LEU A 425 -24.71 -0.48 10.44
CA LEU A 425 -23.36 -0.95 10.82
C LEU A 425 -22.94 -2.18 10.03
N ALA A 426 -23.89 -3.05 9.64
CA ALA A 426 -23.60 -4.21 8.81
C ALA A 426 -23.42 -3.82 7.33
N GLU A 427 -24.38 -3.13 6.74
CA GLU A 427 -24.36 -2.81 5.31
C GLU A 427 -23.39 -1.66 4.98
N GLY A 428 -23.24 -0.68 5.86
CA GLY A 428 -22.23 0.37 5.70
C GLY A 428 -20.82 -0.23 5.58
N LYS A 429 -20.53 -1.27 6.38
CA LYS A 429 -19.29 -2.04 6.28
C LYS A 429 -19.25 -2.92 5.02
N GLN A 430 -20.34 -3.63 4.71
CA GLN A 430 -20.42 -4.54 3.56
C GLN A 430 -20.15 -3.83 2.24
N PHE A 431 -20.70 -2.63 2.06
CA PHE A 431 -20.60 -1.84 0.83
C PHE A 431 -19.50 -0.79 0.86
N GLY A 432 -18.66 -0.76 1.90
CA GLY A 432 -17.60 0.24 2.02
C GLY A 432 -18.13 1.68 1.91
N LEU A 433 -19.22 1.98 2.64
CA LEU A 433 -19.91 3.26 2.57
C LEU A 433 -18.92 4.41 2.79
N THR A 434 -18.71 5.22 1.76
CA THR A 434 -17.70 6.28 1.74
C THR A 434 -18.28 7.61 2.19
N TYR A 435 -19.47 7.93 1.70
CA TYR A 435 -20.22 9.14 2.04
C TYR A 435 -21.72 8.88 1.97
N LEU A 436 -22.51 9.60 2.76
CA LEU A 436 -23.97 9.45 2.89
C LEU A 436 -24.66 10.82 2.97
N ASN A 437 -25.83 10.97 2.35
CA ASN A 437 -26.61 12.21 2.46
C ASN A 437 -27.08 12.41 3.91
N ASN A 438 -26.83 13.60 4.47
CA ASN A 438 -27.30 13.98 5.80
C ASN A 438 -28.72 14.52 5.83
N ASP A 439 -29.20 15.11 4.75
CA ASP A 439 -30.36 16.00 4.74
C ASP A 439 -31.66 15.29 4.34
N TYR A 440 -31.57 14.23 3.54
CA TYR A 440 -32.75 13.58 2.94
C TYR A 440 -33.25 12.36 3.75
N TYR A 441 -34.57 12.24 3.88
CA TYR A 441 -35.31 11.17 4.60
C TYR A 441 -34.67 10.68 5.91
N ARG A 442 -34.48 11.61 6.86
CA ARG A 442 -33.83 11.32 8.15
C ARG A 442 -34.70 10.57 9.17
N ASP A 443 -36.01 10.80 9.19
CA ASP A 443 -36.90 10.46 10.31
C ASP A 443 -36.85 8.99 10.74
N ILE A 444 -36.91 8.08 9.77
CA ILE A 444 -36.92 6.65 10.07
C ILE A 444 -35.51 6.02 10.05
N PHE A 445 -34.50 6.73 9.54
CA PHE A 445 -33.11 6.25 9.42
C PHE A 445 -32.19 6.97 10.41
N HIS A 446 -31.68 8.14 10.05
CA HIS A 446 -30.72 8.91 10.82
C HIS A 446 -31.19 9.18 12.25
N ILE A 447 -32.44 9.66 12.42
CA ILE A 447 -33.02 9.91 13.74
C ILE A 447 -33.14 8.61 14.54
N ARG A 448 -33.43 7.48 13.89
CA ARG A 448 -33.46 6.17 14.54
C ARG A 448 -32.06 5.71 14.96
N TRP A 449 -31.02 5.96 14.17
CA TRP A 449 -29.63 5.67 14.53
C TRP A 449 -29.13 6.53 15.68
N GLU A 450 -29.57 7.80 15.75
CA GLU A 450 -29.33 8.69 16.88
C GLU A 450 -30.01 8.15 18.15
N GLN A 451 -31.30 7.79 18.07
CA GLN A 451 -32.07 7.22 19.19
C GLN A 451 -31.49 5.89 19.69
N GLN A 452 -30.98 5.06 18.79
CA GLN A 452 -30.33 3.79 19.12
C GLN A 452 -28.84 3.94 19.48
N GLY A 453 -28.28 5.15 19.38
CA GLY A 453 -26.94 5.49 19.87
C GLY A 453 -25.77 5.12 18.96
N CYS A 454 -25.98 4.68 17.71
CA CYS A 454 -24.89 4.30 16.81
C CYS A 454 -24.46 5.39 15.82
N MET A 455 -25.18 6.52 15.71
CA MET A 455 -24.85 7.58 14.73
C MET A 455 -23.38 8.01 14.78
N ALA A 456 -22.81 8.14 15.97
CA ALA A 456 -21.40 8.52 16.11
C ALA A 456 -20.44 7.44 15.53
N GLU A 457 -20.79 6.16 15.64
CA GLU A 457 -20.04 5.08 15.01
C GLU A 457 -20.17 5.12 13.49
N VAL A 458 -21.38 5.36 12.97
CA VAL A 458 -21.62 5.55 11.52
C VAL A 458 -20.75 6.69 10.99
N ASN A 459 -20.79 7.86 11.63
CA ASN A 459 -20.00 9.04 11.25
C ASN A 459 -18.50 8.78 11.23
N ARG A 460 -17.97 8.02 12.20
CA ARG A 460 -16.54 7.69 12.25
C ARG A 460 -16.14 6.64 11.21
N SER A 461 -17.05 5.73 10.89
CA SER A 461 -16.73 4.55 10.09
C SER A 461 -16.85 4.77 8.59
N MET A 462 -17.66 5.73 8.12
CA MET A 462 -17.73 6.03 6.69
C MET A 462 -16.36 6.35 6.10
N GLY A 463 -16.06 5.84 4.90
CA GLY A 463 -14.81 6.09 4.20
C GLY A 463 -13.58 5.52 4.92
N TYR A 464 -12.43 6.17 4.76
CA TYR A 464 -11.22 5.82 5.49
C TYR A 464 -11.18 6.43 6.89
N ARG A 465 -10.54 5.74 7.84
CA ARG A 465 -10.18 6.28 9.16
C ARG A 465 -8.79 5.78 9.56
N PHE A 466 -7.76 6.56 9.26
CA PHE A 466 -6.38 6.16 9.51
C PHE A 466 -5.97 6.40 10.96
N GLU A 467 -5.40 5.38 11.57
CA GLU A 467 -4.92 5.35 12.94
C GLU A 467 -3.44 4.96 12.92
N PHE A 468 -2.56 5.87 13.27
CA PHE A 468 -1.16 5.49 13.46
C PHE A 468 -1.07 4.61 14.71
N SER A 469 -0.32 3.52 14.63
CA SER A 469 -0.08 2.60 15.73
C SER A 469 1.31 2.82 16.33
N THR A 470 2.33 2.77 15.48
CA THR A 470 3.72 3.03 15.85
C THR A 470 4.44 3.82 14.77
N LEU A 471 5.42 4.61 15.18
CA LEU A 471 6.36 5.29 14.28
C LEU A 471 7.77 5.07 14.79
N ARG A 472 8.68 4.70 13.89
CA ARG A 472 10.11 4.58 14.16
C ARG A 472 10.92 5.29 13.10
N HIS A 473 11.97 5.98 13.49
CA HIS A 473 12.89 6.66 12.56
C HIS A 473 14.31 6.72 13.13
N ASN A 474 15.29 7.09 12.31
CA ASN A 474 16.66 7.36 12.77
C ASN A 474 16.67 8.47 13.85
N ASP A 475 17.48 8.30 14.89
CA ASP A 475 17.68 9.31 15.94
C ASP A 475 18.38 10.57 15.40
N ALA A 476 19.24 10.40 14.41
CA ALA A 476 19.97 11.47 13.75
C ALA A 476 20.23 11.18 12.26
N VAL A 477 20.20 12.23 11.45
CA VAL A 477 20.53 12.18 10.01
C VAL A 477 21.28 13.47 9.65
N ALA A 478 22.40 13.37 8.95
CA ALA A 478 23.13 14.56 8.51
C ALA A 478 22.39 15.27 7.36
N ALA A 479 22.53 16.58 7.24
CA ALA A 479 21.98 17.30 6.10
C ALA A 479 22.53 16.75 4.76
N GLY A 480 21.65 16.53 3.78
CA GLY A 480 21.98 15.89 2.51
C GLY A 480 22.07 14.36 2.55
N GLN A 481 21.89 13.73 3.72
CA GLN A 481 21.90 12.27 3.86
C GLN A 481 20.49 11.70 4.00
N SER A 482 20.39 10.38 3.76
CA SER A 482 19.13 9.65 3.85
C SER A 482 18.91 9.03 5.22
N GLY A 483 17.64 9.01 5.64
CA GLY A 483 17.13 8.25 6.77
C GLY A 483 15.97 7.36 6.34
N THR A 484 15.47 6.59 7.30
CA THR A 484 14.35 5.66 7.16
C THR A 484 13.31 5.97 8.21
N LEU A 485 12.05 5.88 7.80
CA LEU A 485 10.86 5.99 8.63
C LEU A 485 10.02 4.74 8.45
N LEU A 486 9.63 4.11 9.55
CA LEU A 486 8.74 2.96 9.60
C LEU A 486 7.46 3.36 10.34
N LEU A 487 6.33 3.35 9.62
CA LEU A 487 5.01 3.69 10.15
C LEU A 487 4.12 2.44 10.12
N THR A 488 3.53 2.09 11.24
CA THR A 488 2.42 1.13 11.30
C THR A 488 1.12 1.90 11.38
N VAL A 489 0.19 1.63 10.45
CA VAL A 489 -1.10 2.31 10.34
C VAL A 489 -2.22 1.31 10.20
N LYS A 490 -3.33 1.54 10.90
CA LYS A 490 -4.58 0.81 10.73
C LYS A 490 -5.58 1.71 10.03
N ASN A 491 -6.37 1.16 9.10
CA ASN A 491 -7.57 1.83 8.63
C ASN A 491 -8.78 1.19 9.32
N SER A 492 -9.43 1.90 10.23
CA SER A 492 -10.62 1.43 10.95
C SER A 492 -11.93 1.85 10.30
N GLY A 493 -11.87 2.57 9.17
CA GLY A 493 -13.05 2.92 8.39
C GLY A 493 -13.55 1.77 7.51
N TRP A 494 -14.70 1.97 6.89
CA TRP A 494 -15.36 1.00 6.00
C TRP A 494 -14.77 0.98 4.59
N ALA A 495 -14.10 2.04 4.15
CA ALA A 495 -13.51 2.14 2.82
C ALA A 495 -12.02 2.49 2.83
N ARG A 496 -11.35 2.27 1.70
CA ARG A 496 -10.01 2.81 1.44
C ARG A 496 -10.08 4.32 1.14
N ALA A 497 -8.94 4.99 1.15
CA ALA A 497 -8.83 6.26 0.44
C ALA A 497 -8.83 6.03 -1.08
N PHE A 498 -9.56 6.87 -1.81
CA PHE A 498 -9.72 6.73 -3.27
C PHE A 498 -8.88 7.74 -4.06
N ASN A 499 -8.76 8.98 -3.57
CA ASN A 499 -7.92 10.01 -4.18
C ASN A 499 -6.50 10.02 -3.55
N PRO A 500 -5.48 10.45 -4.30
CA PRO A 500 -4.11 10.48 -3.83
C PRO A 500 -3.90 11.44 -2.64
N ARG A 501 -2.94 11.08 -1.77
CA ARG A 501 -2.42 11.92 -0.70
C ARG A 501 -0.90 11.95 -0.77
N ALA A 502 -0.32 13.14 -0.85
CA ALA A 502 1.12 13.31 -1.00
C ALA A 502 1.79 13.33 0.37
N VAL A 503 1.96 12.15 1.00
CA VAL A 503 2.46 12.05 2.39
C VAL A 503 3.81 12.75 2.56
N GLN A 504 3.94 13.52 3.65
CA GLN A 504 5.16 14.26 3.98
C GLN A 504 5.63 13.96 5.40
N LEU A 505 6.94 13.82 5.55
CA LEU A 505 7.64 14.00 6.82
C LEU A 505 7.94 15.48 7.01
N LEU A 506 7.52 16.05 8.13
CA LEU A 506 7.84 17.40 8.54
C LEU A 506 8.86 17.37 9.68
N LEU A 507 9.92 18.14 9.53
CA LEU A 507 10.90 18.41 10.58
C LEU A 507 10.73 19.85 11.03
N LYS A 508 10.22 20.07 12.25
CA LYS A 508 10.03 21.41 12.83
C LYS A 508 11.14 21.69 13.85
N GLN A 509 12.01 22.65 13.56
CA GLN A 509 13.16 22.97 14.42
C GLN A 509 12.66 23.45 15.78
N LYS A 510 13.16 22.87 16.87
CA LYS A 510 12.67 23.19 18.22
C LYS A 510 13.01 24.61 18.68
N THR A 511 14.11 25.18 18.19
CA THR A 511 14.61 26.49 18.61
C THR A 511 13.97 27.65 17.86
N THR A 512 13.78 27.52 16.54
CA THR A 512 13.27 28.61 15.69
C THR A 512 11.82 28.40 15.24
N GLY A 513 11.32 27.16 15.32
CA GLY A 513 10.04 26.77 14.74
C GLY A 513 10.06 26.58 13.22
N ALA A 514 11.19 26.77 12.54
CA ALA A 514 11.31 26.58 11.09
C ALA A 514 10.95 25.15 10.67
N VAL A 515 10.21 25.00 9.57
CA VAL A 515 9.71 23.70 9.11
C VAL A 515 10.36 23.30 7.79
N VAL A 516 10.92 22.10 7.76
CA VAL A 516 11.35 21.42 6.53
C VAL A 516 10.32 20.37 6.16
N ARG A 517 9.82 20.40 4.92
CA ARG A 517 8.84 19.42 4.39
C ARG A 517 9.55 18.48 3.44
N ILE A 518 9.47 17.18 3.72
CA ILE A 518 10.12 16.12 2.94
C ILE A 518 9.03 15.19 2.41
N ALA A 519 8.88 15.11 1.09
CA ALA A 519 7.91 14.22 0.46
C ALA A 519 8.32 12.74 0.66
N LEU A 520 7.34 11.87 0.88
CA LEU A 520 7.51 10.42 0.97
C LEU A 520 6.79 9.74 -0.22
N PRO A 521 7.34 9.83 -1.45
CA PRO A 521 6.63 9.41 -2.66
C PRO A 521 6.36 7.90 -2.74
N SER A 522 7.08 7.08 -1.96
CA SER A 522 6.84 5.64 -1.85
C SER A 522 5.64 5.27 -0.96
N VAL A 523 5.00 6.25 -0.31
CA VAL A 523 3.89 6.04 0.60
C VAL A 523 2.59 6.47 -0.06
N ASP A 524 1.72 5.50 -0.35
CA ASP A 524 0.37 5.75 -0.89
C ASP A 524 -0.72 5.29 0.11
N PRO A 525 -1.40 6.23 0.81
CA PRO A 525 -2.48 5.90 1.73
C PRO A 525 -3.67 5.17 1.11
N ARG A 526 -3.83 5.19 -0.22
CA ARG A 526 -4.87 4.42 -0.91
C ARG A 526 -4.67 2.91 -0.77
N GLY A 527 -3.45 2.48 -0.42
CA GLY A 527 -3.12 1.09 -0.11
C GLY A 527 -3.49 0.65 1.31
N TRP A 528 -3.88 1.56 2.20
CA TRP A 528 -4.25 1.22 3.58
C TRP A 528 -5.71 0.73 3.63
N LEU A 529 -5.89 -0.58 3.44
CA LEU A 529 -7.19 -1.20 3.25
C LEU A 529 -8.04 -1.20 4.52
N PRO A 530 -9.38 -1.08 4.41
CA PRO A 530 -10.27 -1.06 5.56
C PRO A 530 -10.13 -2.33 6.41
N ASN A 531 -10.17 -2.16 7.74
CA ASN A 531 -9.97 -3.19 8.75
C ASN A 531 -8.63 -3.96 8.62
N THR A 532 -7.60 -3.34 8.05
CA THR A 532 -6.25 -3.91 7.98
C THR A 532 -5.22 -3.02 8.67
N THR A 533 -4.15 -3.64 9.16
CA THR A 533 -2.95 -2.97 9.64
C THR A 533 -1.86 -3.11 8.59
N SER A 534 -1.30 -1.99 8.15
CA SER A 534 -0.23 -1.90 7.16
C SER A 534 1.04 -1.37 7.81
N THR A 535 2.18 -1.94 7.45
CA THR A 535 3.50 -1.42 7.84
C THR A 535 4.16 -0.81 6.61
N VAL A 536 4.51 0.47 6.70
CA VAL A 536 5.10 1.25 5.62
C VAL A 536 6.53 1.60 6.00
N SER A 537 7.49 1.20 5.17
CA SER A 537 8.88 1.65 5.26
C SER A 537 9.13 2.68 4.16
N ALA A 538 9.60 3.87 4.55
CA ALA A 538 9.89 4.97 3.65
C ALA A 538 11.29 5.51 3.89
N GLY A 539 12.09 5.57 2.82
CA GLY A 539 13.32 6.36 2.82
C GLY A 539 13.00 7.84 2.67
N PHE A 540 13.77 8.70 3.32
CA PHE A 540 13.69 10.15 3.16
C PHE A 540 15.09 10.73 3.13
N THR A 541 15.25 11.91 2.53
CA THR A 541 16.53 12.64 2.53
C THR A 541 16.33 14.00 3.18
N VAL A 542 17.16 14.31 4.17
CA VAL A 542 17.17 15.66 4.78
C VAL A 542 17.80 16.61 3.76
N PRO A 543 17.12 17.70 3.33
CA PRO A 543 17.68 18.62 2.35
C PRO A 543 19.03 19.19 2.76
N THR A 544 19.94 19.34 1.80
CA THR A 544 21.24 20.02 2.02
C THR A 544 21.01 21.42 2.56
N GLY A 545 21.84 21.85 3.52
CA GLY A 545 21.72 23.17 4.15
C GLY A 545 20.65 23.26 5.25
N THR A 546 19.92 22.19 5.55
CA THR A 546 19.08 22.14 6.76
C THR A 546 19.95 22.40 7.99
N PRO A 547 19.64 23.42 8.81
CA PRO A 547 20.46 23.76 9.97
C PRO A 547 20.58 22.60 10.96
N THR A 548 21.74 22.45 11.59
CA THR A 548 21.93 21.45 12.62
C THR A 548 21.04 21.72 13.84
N GLY A 549 20.67 20.67 14.56
CA GLY A 549 19.89 20.77 15.80
C GLY A 549 18.76 19.76 15.90
N ALA A 550 17.91 19.96 16.91
CA ALA A 550 16.79 19.07 17.22
C ALA A 550 15.51 19.51 16.52
N TYR A 551 14.83 18.57 15.87
CA TYR A 551 13.58 18.79 15.15
C TYR A 551 12.48 17.88 15.70
N ASP A 552 11.30 18.45 15.97
CA ASP A 552 10.09 17.66 16.16
C ASP A 552 9.73 16.97 14.84
N VAL A 553 9.38 15.69 14.92
CA VAL A 553 8.92 14.90 13.79
C VAL A 553 7.40 14.97 13.70
N LEU A 554 6.87 15.33 12.53
CA LEU A 554 5.45 15.34 12.23
C LEU A 554 5.16 14.61 10.91
N LEU A 555 3.95 14.05 10.77
CA LEU A 555 3.46 13.46 9.52
C LEU A 555 2.27 14.25 9.00
N ALA A 556 2.33 14.67 7.74
CA ALA A 556 1.24 15.33 7.03
C ALA A 556 0.75 14.45 5.89
N LEU A 557 -0.57 14.43 5.67
CA LEU A 557 -1.23 13.71 4.58
C LEU A 557 -2.02 14.71 3.73
N PRO A 558 -1.36 15.69 3.08
CA PRO A 558 -2.02 16.69 2.27
C PRO A 558 -2.69 16.07 1.05
N ASP A 559 -3.53 16.86 0.39
CA ASP A 559 -4.12 16.51 -0.89
C ASP A 559 -3.04 16.17 -1.93
N GLY A 560 -3.34 15.23 -2.83
CA GLY A 560 -2.45 14.86 -3.92
C GLY A 560 -2.36 15.90 -5.04
N ALA A 561 -3.35 16.79 -5.18
CA ALA A 561 -3.32 17.87 -6.14
C ALA A 561 -2.37 18.99 -5.67
N SER A 562 -1.47 19.43 -6.55
CA SER A 562 -0.52 20.49 -6.25
C SER A 562 -1.19 21.80 -5.82
N SER A 563 -2.34 22.14 -6.43
CA SER A 563 -3.15 23.32 -6.11
C SER A 563 -3.71 23.32 -4.69
N LEU A 564 -3.84 22.15 -4.05
CA LEU A 564 -4.41 21.99 -2.70
C LEU A 564 -3.38 21.51 -1.67
N SER A 565 -2.18 21.10 -2.12
CA SER A 565 -1.16 20.46 -1.28
C SER A 565 -0.66 21.30 -0.09
N THR A 566 -0.80 22.63 -0.18
CA THR A 566 -0.41 23.57 0.88
C THR A 566 -1.59 24.02 1.76
N ASP A 567 -2.83 23.71 1.35
CA ASP A 567 -4.02 24.06 2.12
C ASP A 567 -4.33 22.94 3.12
N VAL A 568 -4.04 23.23 4.39
CA VAL A 568 -4.15 22.29 5.50
C VAL A 568 -5.57 21.76 5.73
N ARG A 569 -6.61 22.44 5.23
CA ARG A 569 -8.00 21.98 5.31
C ARG A 569 -8.26 20.72 4.49
N TYR A 570 -7.43 20.48 3.47
CA TYR A 570 -7.46 19.27 2.67
C TYR A 570 -6.49 18.19 3.17
N SER A 571 -5.78 18.42 4.28
CA SER A 571 -4.94 17.40 4.89
C SER A 571 -5.77 16.39 5.67
N VAL A 572 -5.41 15.12 5.57
CA VAL A 572 -6.02 14.06 6.37
C VAL A 572 -5.46 14.12 7.79
N ARG A 573 -6.34 14.37 8.75
CA ARG A 573 -6.03 14.20 10.17
C ARG A 573 -6.19 12.72 10.56
N PRO A 574 -5.12 12.06 11.05
CA PRO A 574 -5.24 10.71 11.57
C PRO A 574 -6.07 10.70 12.86
N ALA A 575 -6.78 9.61 13.11
CA ALA A 575 -7.62 9.38 14.28
C ALA A 575 -6.79 8.99 15.51
N ASN A 576 -5.77 9.79 15.82
CA ASN A 576 -4.93 9.65 17.00
C ASN A 576 -5.30 10.69 18.05
N ALA A 577 -5.27 10.27 19.32
CA ALA A 577 -5.52 11.16 20.45
C ALA A 577 -4.29 12.04 20.71
N ASP A 578 -4.53 13.27 21.12
CA ASP A 578 -3.47 14.13 21.63
C ASP A 578 -2.98 13.55 22.97
N ASN A 579 -1.67 13.61 23.21
CA ASN A 579 -1.04 13.12 24.43
C ASN A 579 0.06 14.10 24.86
N ALA A 580 -0.26 14.93 25.86
CA ALA A 580 0.65 15.96 26.37
C ALA A 580 1.95 15.36 26.95
N ALA A 581 1.88 14.22 27.65
CA ALA A 581 3.05 13.57 28.23
C ALA A 581 4.04 13.06 27.18
N LYS A 582 3.54 12.68 25.99
CA LYS A 582 4.35 12.30 24.84
C LYS A 582 4.60 13.45 23.85
N ALA A 583 4.12 14.66 24.12
CA ALA A 583 4.11 15.78 23.16
C ALA A 583 3.52 15.40 21.79
N GLN A 584 2.46 14.59 21.78
CA GLN A 584 1.71 14.22 20.58
C GLN A 584 0.48 15.10 20.45
N ALA A 585 0.29 15.73 19.30
CA ALA A 585 -0.89 16.53 19.03
C ALA A 585 -1.07 16.79 17.53
N TRP A 586 -2.31 17.03 17.12
CA TRP A 586 -2.58 17.62 15.81
C TRP A 586 -2.13 19.10 15.75
N ASP A 587 -1.23 19.43 14.83
CA ASP A 587 -0.85 20.81 14.51
C ASP A 587 -1.71 21.31 13.34
N ALA A 588 -2.78 22.03 13.68
CA ALA A 588 -3.76 22.52 12.71
C ALA A 588 -3.15 23.54 11.72
N THR A 589 -2.09 24.25 12.10
CA THR A 589 -1.43 25.22 11.22
C THR A 589 -0.59 24.56 10.15
N LEU A 590 -0.07 23.36 10.45
CA LEU A 590 0.75 22.58 9.51
C LEU A 590 -0.05 21.50 8.79
N GLY A 591 -1.27 21.19 9.26
CA GLY A 591 -2.06 20.07 8.77
C GLY A 591 -1.35 18.74 9.00
N ALA A 592 -0.69 18.60 10.16
CA ALA A 592 0.21 17.49 10.45
C ALA A 592 0.07 16.99 11.89
N PHE A 593 0.26 15.69 12.10
CA PHE A 593 0.27 15.10 13.43
C PHE A 593 1.70 15.04 13.98
N ARG A 594 1.93 15.66 15.16
CA ARG A 594 3.23 15.61 15.85
C ARG A 594 3.42 14.26 16.51
N ALA A 595 4.54 13.60 16.19
CA ALA A 595 4.81 12.23 16.64
C ALA A 595 5.22 12.13 18.11
N GLY A 596 5.68 13.23 18.71
CA GLY A 596 6.25 13.23 20.05
C GLY A 596 7.70 12.74 20.11
N THR A 597 8.35 12.61 18.95
CA THR A 597 9.75 12.18 18.83
C THR A 597 10.61 13.30 18.25
N THR A 598 11.93 13.12 18.33
CA THR A 598 12.91 14.11 17.88
C THR A 598 13.92 13.46 16.96
N LEU A 599 14.18 14.10 15.82
CA LEU A 599 15.28 13.77 14.94
C LEU A 599 16.35 14.86 15.06
N THR A 600 17.60 14.44 15.22
CA THR A 600 18.75 15.35 15.26
C THR A 600 19.34 15.50 13.86
N VAL A 601 19.29 16.71 13.30
CA VAL A 601 20.03 17.02 12.06
C VAL A 601 21.47 17.37 12.42
N ARG A 602 22.44 16.67 11.81
CA ARG A 602 23.88 16.84 12.03
C ARG A 602 24.59 17.52 10.87
#